data_AF-A0A399R4A3-F1
#
_entry.id   AF-A0A399R4A3-F1
#
_cell.length_a   1.000
_cell.length_b   1.000
_cell.length_c   1.000
_cell.angle_alpha   90.00
_cell.angle_beta   90.00
_cell.angle_gamma   90.00
#
_symmetry.space_group_name_H-M   'P 1'
#
loop_
_entity.id
_entity.type
_entity.pdbx_description
1 polymer ?
#
loop_
_entity_poly.entity_id
_entity_poly.type
_entity_poly.pdbx_seq_one_letter_code
_entity_poly.pdbx_strand_id
1 'polypeptide(L)'
;MNSKQFLKALERLRDQTKSSKPAALHNGVKRILERAKGFEGNKLDDLINFISSPPKPKSKSRSSQPSRSTKRPHTAALVEEIIEELKTAENDESAFDAVLKKFDKACTAKTIKSVASEYAASSIPKTKADAIELLRGERANRIRTERKMKESGQVTPW
;
A
#
# COMPACT_ATOMS: atom_id res chain seq x y z
N MET A 1 -35.66 1.06 -26.45
CA MET A 1 -34.31 1.33 -26.99
C MET A 1 -33.32 0.45 -26.23
N ASN A 2 -32.53 -0.38 -26.91
CA ASN A 2 -31.57 -1.29 -26.25
C ASN A 2 -30.17 -0.65 -26.13
N SER A 3 -29.30 -1.23 -25.29
CA SER A 3 -27.94 -0.70 -25.03
C SER A 3 -27.12 -0.53 -26.31
N LYS A 4 -27.23 -1.48 -27.24
CA LYS A 4 -26.50 -1.48 -28.52
C LYS A 4 -26.94 -0.34 -29.45
N GLN A 5 -28.25 -0.09 -29.54
CA GLN A 5 -28.79 1.04 -30.30
C GLN A 5 -28.32 2.39 -29.73
N PHE A 6 -28.27 2.49 -28.39
CA PHE A 6 -27.77 3.68 -27.70
C PHE A 6 -26.29 3.94 -27.96
N LEU A 7 -25.43 2.92 -27.84
CA LEU A 7 -24.00 3.04 -28.13
C LEU A 7 -23.74 3.42 -29.59
N LYS A 8 -24.47 2.81 -30.53
CA LYS A 8 -24.37 3.16 -31.96
C LYS A 8 -24.80 4.61 -32.24
N ALA A 9 -25.80 5.13 -31.53
CA ALA A 9 -26.21 6.53 -31.63
C ALA A 9 -25.13 7.47 -31.05
N LEU A 10 -24.51 7.11 -29.93
CA LEU A 10 -23.38 7.85 -29.33
C LEU A 10 -22.16 7.89 -30.24
N GLU A 11 -21.83 6.78 -30.92
CA GLU A 11 -20.73 6.75 -31.89
C GLU A 11 -20.97 7.71 -33.06
N ARG A 12 -22.19 7.71 -33.61
CA ARG A 12 -22.59 8.68 -34.65
C ARG A 12 -22.48 10.12 -34.16
N LEU A 13 -22.93 10.38 -32.93
CA LEU A 13 -22.84 11.71 -32.33
C LEU A 13 -21.39 12.13 -32.11
N ARG A 14 -20.49 11.23 -31.71
CA ARG A 14 -19.05 11.50 -31.60
C ARG A 14 -18.48 11.94 -32.95
N ASP A 15 -18.81 11.22 -34.01
CA ASP A 15 -18.25 11.50 -35.33
C ASP A 15 -18.80 12.82 -35.90
N GLN A 16 -20.06 13.14 -35.62
CA GLN A 16 -20.68 14.43 -35.96
C GLN A 16 -20.08 15.60 -35.16
N THR A 17 -19.67 15.35 -33.91
CA THR A 17 -19.16 16.40 -33.01
C THR A 17 -17.65 16.58 -33.06
N LYS A 18 -16.94 15.80 -33.88
CA LYS A 18 -15.48 15.80 -34.01
C LYS A 18 -14.90 17.18 -34.39
N SER A 19 -15.65 17.98 -35.13
CA SER A 19 -15.30 19.35 -35.54
C SER A 19 -16.23 20.43 -34.96
N SER A 20 -17.23 20.06 -34.14
CA SER A 20 -18.24 20.98 -33.64
C SER A 20 -17.79 21.69 -32.36
N LYS A 21 -18.01 23.00 -32.26
CA LYS A 21 -18.02 23.74 -30.99
C LYS A 21 -19.42 23.56 -30.36
N PRO A 22 -19.55 23.16 -29.08
CA PRO A 22 -18.49 23.12 -28.06
C PRO A 22 -17.74 21.77 -27.98
N ALA A 23 -16.41 21.84 -27.84
CA ALA A 23 -15.55 20.68 -27.59
C ALA A 23 -15.94 19.89 -26.34
N ALA A 24 -16.66 20.52 -25.41
CA ALA A 24 -17.21 19.88 -24.22
C ALA A 24 -18.17 18.73 -24.55
N LEU A 25 -18.98 18.87 -25.60
CA LEU A 25 -19.92 17.83 -26.03
C LEU A 25 -19.17 16.61 -26.58
N HIS A 26 -18.22 16.83 -27.49
CA HIS A 26 -17.37 15.79 -28.04
C HIS A 26 -16.59 15.04 -26.93
N ASN A 27 -16.02 15.79 -25.97
CA ASN A 27 -15.30 15.20 -24.83
C ASN A 27 -16.24 14.47 -23.85
N GLY A 28 -17.50 14.90 -23.73
CA GLY A 28 -18.54 14.21 -22.95
C GLY A 28 -18.89 12.87 -23.57
N VAL A 29 -19.22 12.85 -24.87
CA VAL A 29 -19.55 11.64 -25.62
C VAL A 29 -18.40 10.63 -25.58
N LYS A 30 -17.15 11.09 -25.77
CA LYS A 30 -15.96 10.24 -25.69
C LYS A 30 -15.83 9.55 -24.32
N ARG A 31 -16.03 10.28 -23.22
CA ARG A 31 -15.96 9.71 -21.86
C ARG A 31 -17.04 8.67 -21.59
N ILE A 32 -18.24 8.88 -22.11
CA ILE A 32 -19.36 7.92 -21.96
C ILE A 32 -19.03 6.62 -22.71
N LEU A 33 -18.53 6.72 -23.96
CA LEU A 33 -18.12 5.55 -24.74
C LEU A 33 -16.96 4.79 -24.10
N GLU A 34 -15.98 5.48 -23.52
CA GLU A 34 -14.88 4.85 -22.78
C GLU A 34 -15.39 4.09 -21.55
N ARG A 35 -16.33 4.65 -20.79
CA ARG A 35 -16.93 3.99 -19.62
C ARG A 35 -17.85 2.84 -19.97
N ALA A 36 -18.49 2.88 -21.13
CA ALA A 36 -19.31 1.79 -21.64
C ALA A 36 -18.50 0.63 -22.25
N LYS A 37 -17.18 0.81 -22.44
CA LYS A 37 -16.31 -0.18 -23.08
C LYS A 37 -16.24 -1.46 -22.23
N GLY A 38 -16.66 -2.59 -22.81
CA GLY A 38 -16.70 -3.88 -22.12
C GLY A 38 -18.04 -4.22 -21.46
N PHE A 39 -19.09 -3.41 -21.68
CA PHE A 39 -20.44 -3.77 -21.29
C PHE A 39 -21.03 -4.83 -22.24
N GLU A 40 -21.35 -6.00 -21.72
CA GLU A 40 -21.91 -7.13 -22.49
C GLU A 40 -23.45 -7.24 -22.39
N GLY A 41 -24.09 -6.38 -21.61
CA GLY A 41 -25.55 -6.41 -21.41
C GLY A 41 -26.34 -5.82 -22.58
N ASN A 42 -27.63 -6.20 -22.66
CA ASN A 42 -28.57 -5.71 -23.70
C ASN A 42 -29.54 -4.63 -23.19
N LYS A 43 -29.69 -4.47 -21.87
CA LYS A 43 -30.61 -3.50 -21.27
C LYS A 43 -29.95 -2.13 -21.11
N LEU A 44 -30.74 -1.08 -21.34
CA LEU A 44 -30.27 0.30 -21.21
C LEU A 44 -30.02 0.69 -19.75
N ASP A 45 -30.90 0.26 -18.82
CA ASP A 45 -30.75 0.54 -17.39
C ASP A 45 -29.46 -0.04 -16.82
N ASP A 46 -29.11 -1.26 -17.23
CA ASP A 46 -27.85 -1.92 -16.86
C ASP A 46 -26.63 -1.16 -17.38
N LEU A 47 -26.71 -0.60 -18.59
CA LEU A 47 -25.65 0.23 -19.18
C LEU A 47 -25.50 1.55 -18.40
N ILE A 48 -26.61 2.19 -18.02
CA ILE A 48 -26.60 3.42 -17.22
C ILE A 48 -25.97 3.16 -15.85
N ASN A 49 -26.34 2.05 -15.20
CA ASN A 49 -25.74 1.60 -13.95
C ASN A 49 -24.24 1.32 -14.10
N PHE A 50 -23.84 0.70 -15.21
CA PHE A 50 -22.43 0.42 -15.51
C PHE A 50 -21.59 1.69 -15.74
N ILE A 51 -22.14 2.71 -16.41
CA ILE A 51 -21.44 3.98 -16.65
C ILE A 51 -21.35 4.82 -15.36
N SER A 52 -22.38 4.77 -14.53
CA SER A 52 -22.48 5.51 -13.26
C SER A 52 -21.60 4.88 -12.18
N SER A 53 -21.56 3.55 -12.15
CA SER A 53 -20.79 2.74 -11.21
C SER A 53 -19.93 1.73 -11.97
N PRO A 54 -18.88 2.17 -12.69
CA PRO A 54 -18.03 1.25 -13.43
C PRO A 54 -17.41 0.24 -12.47
N PRO A 55 -17.42 -1.07 -12.80
CA PRO A 55 -16.74 -2.05 -11.98
C PRO A 55 -15.28 -1.63 -11.86
N LYS A 56 -14.78 -1.52 -10.63
CA LYS A 56 -13.37 -1.21 -10.38
C LYS A 56 -12.53 -2.14 -11.25
N PRO A 57 -11.53 -1.61 -11.99
CA PRO A 57 -10.69 -2.46 -12.83
C PRO A 57 -10.18 -3.57 -11.94
N LYS A 58 -10.52 -4.83 -12.29
CA LYS A 58 -9.89 -5.99 -11.67
C LYS A 58 -8.41 -5.80 -11.92
N SER A 59 -7.67 -5.36 -10.91
CA SER A 59 -6.23 -5.23 -10.96
C SER A 59 -5.72 -6.56 -11.51
N LYS A 60 -4.97 -6.52 -12.62
CA LYS A 60 -4.32 -7.70 -13.19
C LYS A 60 -3.60 -8.43 -12.05
N SER A 61 -4.22 -9.51 -11.59
CA SER A 61 -3.61 -10.49 -10.71
C SER A 61 -2.45 -11.08 -11.50
N ARG A 62 -1.21 -10.68 -11.16
CA ARG A 62 -0.03 -11.44 -11.56
C ARG A 62 -0.07 -12.74 -10.76
N SER A 63 -0.23 -13.82 -11.51
CA SER A 63 0.07 -15.22 -11.22
C SER A 63 0.36 -15.62 -9.76
N SER A 64 -0.54 -16.48 -9.26
CA SER A 64 -0.25 -17.67 -8.45
C SER A 64 0.65 -17.53 -7.23
N GLN A 65 0.03 -17.25 -6.09
CA GLN A 65 0.46 -17.81 -4.80
C GLN A 65 -0.81 -18.08 -3.98
N PRO A 66 -0.98 -19.26 -3.34
CA PRO A 66 -2.24 -19.65 -2.73
C PRO A 66 -2.59 -18.66 -1.61
N SER A 67 -3.73 -17.97 -1.76
CA SER A 67 -4.28 -17.12 -0.72
C SER A 67 -4.80 -18.02 0.40
N ARG A 68 -3.96 -18.26 1.42
CA ARG A 68 -4.44 -18.70 2.72
C ARG A 68 -5.32 -17.56 3.25
N SER A 69 -6.63 -17.79 3.21
CA SER A 69 -7.64 -16.92 3.77
C SER A 69 -7.56 -16.94 5.30
N THR A 70 -6.50 -16.34 5.85
CA THR A 70 -6.46 -16.12 7.30
C THR A 70 -7.25 -14.86 7.57
N LYS A 71 -8.49 -15.07 8.03
CA LYS A 71 -9.26 -14.09 8.80
C LYS A 71 -8.27 -13.32 9.68
N ARG A 72 -8.28 -11.99 9.62
CA ARG A 72 -7.50 -11.13 10.51
C ARG A 72 -8.04 -11.32 11.95
N PRO A 73 -7.23 -11.85 12.85
CA PRO A 73 -6.97 -11.17 14.10
C PRO A 73 -5.46 -11.25 14.41
N HIS A 74 -4.64 -10.31 13.93
CA HIS A 74 -3.19 -10.50 14.02
C HIS A 74 -2.35 -9.23 13.86
N THR A 75 -2.71 -8.12 14.53
CA THR A 75 -1.82 -6.94 14.55
C THR A 75 -0.81 -6.97 15.68
N ALA A 76 -1.18 -7.45 16.87
CA ALA A 76 -0.28 -7.46 18.04
C ALA A 76 0.76 -8.59 17.96
N ALA A 77 0.34 -9.84 17.74
CA ALA A 77 1.27 -10.97 17.61
C ALA A 77 2.24 -10.82 16.41
N LEU A 78 1.84 -10.11 15.36
CA LEU A 78 2.75 -9.77 14.25
C LEU A 78 3.78 -8.72 14.68
N VAL A 79 3.40 -7.76 15.51
CA VAL A 79 4.32 -6.73 16.04
C VAL A 79 5.35 -7.39 16.96
N GLU A 80 4.92 -8.30 17.84
CA GLU A 80 5.80 -9.08 18.72
C GLU A 80 6.82 -9.92 17.93
N GLU A 81 6.36 -10.66 16.91
CA GLU A 81 7.23 -11.46 16.03
C GLU A 81 8.30 -10.59 15.34
N ILE A 82 7.90 -9.42 14.84
CA ILE A 82 8.84 -8.47 14.21
C ILE A 82 9.87 -7.97 15.24
N ILE A 83 9.43 -7.67 16.47
CA ILE A 83 10.31 -7.22 17.54
C ILE A 83 11.32 -8.30 17.92
N GLU A 84 10.92 -9.57 17.96
CA GLU A 84 11.83 -10.70 18.21
C GLU A 84 12.84 -10.89 17.07
N GLU A 85 12.41 -10.80 15.80
CA GLU A 85 13.33 -10.82 14.66
C GLU A 85 14.33 -9.65 14.71
N LEU A 86 13.89 -8.45 15.13
CA LEU A 86 14.78 -7.29 15.28
C LEU A 86 15.78 -7.47 16.42
N LYS A 87 15.36 -8.05 17.55
CA LYS A 87 16.26 -8.35 18.69
C LYS A 87 17.30 -9.41 18.34
N THR A 88 16.91 -10.46 17.62
CA THR A 88 17.86 -11.51 17.19
C THR A 88 18.89 -10.98 16.20
N ALA A 89 18.51 -10.04 15.34
CA ALA A 89 19.40 -9.37 14.41
C ALA A 89 20.13 -8.14 15.00
N GLU A 90 19.92 -7.79 16.27
CA GLU A 90 20.40 -6.52 16.85
C GLU A 90 21.92 -6.37 16.77
N ASN A 91 22.67 -7.47 16.92
CA ASN A 91 24.13 -7.47 16.90
C ASN A 91 24.75 -7.31 15.50
N ASP A 92 23.99 -7.54 14.41
CA ASP A 92 24.48 -7.44 13.03
C ASP A 92 23.70 -6.37 12.28
N GLU A 93 24.40 -5.32 11.86
CA GLU A 93 23.78 -4.17 11.18
C GLU A 93 23.15 -4.57 9.85
N SER A 94 23.80 -5.46 9.12
CA SER A 94 23.33 -5.90 7.81
C SER A 94 22.10 -6.80 7.93
N ALA A 95 22.08 -7.67 8.94
CA ALA A 95 20.92 -8.51 9.25
C ALA A 95 19.74 -7.66 9.73
N PHE A 96 19.97 -6.69 10.61
CA PHE A 96 18.94 -5.78 11.10
C PHE A 96 18.30 -4.98 9.95
N ASP A 97 19.12 -4.44 9.05
CA ASP A 97 18.63 -3.72 7.88
C ASP A 97 17.88 -4.62 6.88
N ALA A 98 18.28 -5.88 6.74
CA ALA A 98 17.57 -6.85 5.91
C ALA A 98 16.18 -7.15 6.49
N VAL A 99 16.08 -7.33 7.80
CA VAL A 99 14.81 -7.52 8.53
C VAL A 99 13.91 -6.29 8.36
N LEU A 100 14.44 -5.08 8.55
CA LEU A 100 13.69 -3.85 8.31
C LEU A 100 13.20 -3.72 6.87
N LYS A 101 14.03 -4.04 5.86
CA LYS A 101 13.62 -4.00 4.44
C LYS A 101 12.57 -5.06 4.11
N LYS A 102 12.64 -6.25 4.71
CA LYS A 102 11.63 -7.32 4.58
C LYS A 102 10.28 -6.81 5.09
N PHE A 103 10.25 -6.20 6.27
CA PHE A 103 9.01 -5.71 6.87
C PHE A 103 8.53 -4.38 6.30
N ASP A 104 9.40 -3.52 5.80
CA ASP A 104 8.99 -2.34 5.05
C ASP A 104 8.16 -2.73 3.81
N LYS A 105 8.56 -3.79 3.10
CA LYS A 105 7.78 -4.28 1.95
C LYS A 105 6.50 -5.03 2.35
N ALA A 106 6.55 -5.80 3.45
CA ALA A 106 5.46 -6.69 3.84
C ALA A 106 4.38 -6.03 4.72
N CYS A 107 4.73 -5.01 5.51
CA CYS A 107 3.87 -4.47 6.56
C CYS A 107 3.26 -3.11 6.19
N THR A 108 2.10 -2.83 6.79
CA THR A 108 1.46 -1.51 6.67
C THR A 108 2.19 -0.46 7.49
N ALA A 109 2.03 0.81 7.13
CA ALA A 109 2.60 1.92 7.90
C ALA A 109 2.14 1.92 9.37
N LYS A 110 0.91 1.48 9.66
CA LYS A 110 0.39 1.38 11.03
C LYS A 110 1.16 0.35 11.85
N THR A 111 1.43 -0.83 11.26
CA THR A 111 2.17 -1.91 11.92
C THR A 111 3.60 -1.49 12.24
N ILE A 112 4.33 -0.90 11.29
CA ILE A 112 5.73 -0.49 11.51
C ILE A 112 5.82 0.62 12.57
N LYS A 113 4.84 1.52 12.61
CA LYS A 113 4.76 2.52 13.67
C LYS A 113 4.52 1.89 15.05
N SER A 114 3.66 0.86 15.14
CA SER A 114 3.47 0.11 16.38
C SER A 114 4.75 -0.60 16.83
N VAL A 115 5.45 -1.27 15.91
CA VAL A 115 6.76 -1.88 16.17
C VAL A 115 7.75 -0.83 16.68
N ALA A 116 7.85 0.32 16.02
CA ALA A 116 8.74 1.40 16.44
C ALA A 116 8.38 1.96 17.83
N SER A 117 7.09 2.14 18.14
CA SER A 117 6.65 2.59 19.46
C SER A 117 6.95 1.59 20.59
N GLU A 118 6.86 0.29 20.32
CA GLU A 118 7.15 -0.75 21.32
C GLU A 118 8.66 -1.02 21.47
N TYR A 119 9.42 -0.94 20.37
CA TYR A 119 10.86 -1.17 20.36
C TYR A 119 11.65 0.07 20.84
N ALA A 120 11.18 1.26 20.46
CA ALA A 120 11.76 2.56 20.79
C ALA A 120 10.70 3.44 21.48
N ALA A 121 10.55 3.26 22.79
CA ALA A 121 9.59 4.01 23.62
C ALA A 121 9.87 5.54 23.70
N SER A 122 10.98 5.99 23.11
CA SER A 122 11.46 7.38 23.19
C SER A 122 10.71 8.34 22.26
N SER A 123 10.08 7.88 21.18
CA SER A 123 9.32 8.78 20.30
C SER A 123 8.23 8.09 19.46
N ILE A 124 7.25 8.88 19.01
CA ILE A 124 6.15 8.42 18.16
C ILE A 124 6.40 8.85 16.70
N PRO A 125 6.64 7.90 15.77
CA PRO A 125 6.90 8.24 14.37
C PRO A 125 5.67 8.79 13.63
N LYS A 126 5.88 9.91 12.92
CA LYS A 126 4.83 10.54 12.09
C LYS A 126 4.66 9.84 10.75
N THR A 127 5.74 9.37 10.15
CA THR A 127 5.70 8.61 8.89
C THR A 127 6.23 7.19 9.06
N LYS A 128 6.10 6.39 7.99
CA LYS A 128 6.65 5.03 7.95
C LYS A 128 8.18 5.06 7.85
N ALA A 129 8.73 6.03 7.12
CA ALA A 129 10.17 6.23 6.99
C ALA A 129 10.77 6.63 8.35
N ASP A 130 10.13 7.57 9.06
CA ASP A 130 10.55 7.99 10.40
C ASP A 130 10.59 6.79 11.36
N ALA A 131 9.62 5.87 11.28
CA ALA A 131 9.57 4.68 12.12
C ALA A 131 10.79 3.76 11.90
N ILE A 132 11.23 3.61 10.65
CA ILE A 132 12.40 2.81 10.28
C ILE A 132 13.69 3.50 10.76
N GLU A 133 13.80 4.82 10.59
CA GLU A 133 14.94 5.58 11.07
C GLU A 133 15.05 5.54 12.60
N LEU A 134 13.93 5.61 13.32
CA LEU A 134 13.90 5.45 14.77
C LEU A 134 14.41 4.08 15.20
N LEU A 135 13.97 3.00 14.54
CA LEU A 135 14.44 1.64 14.85
C LEU A 135 15.96 1.50 14.67
N ARG A 136 16.52 2.09 13.61
CA ARG A 136 17.98 2.13 13.37
C ARG A 136 18.72 2.96 14.41
N GLY A 137 18.21 4.15 14.71
CA GLY A 137 18.80 5.04 15.71
C GLY A 137 18.81 4.43 17.10
N GLU A 138 17.72 3.76 17.49
CA GLU A 138 17.59 3.10 18.78
C GLU A 138 18.58 1.92 18.91
N ARG A 139 18.70 1.08 17.87
CA ARG A 139 19.74 0.03 17.81
C ARG A 139 21.14 0.61 18.02
N ALA A 140 21.49 1.67 17.27
CA ALA A 140 22.81 2.29 17.37
C ALA A 140 23.07 2.84 18.78
N ASN A 141 22.06 3.43 19.41
CA ASN A 141 22.14 3.91 20.79
C ASN A 141 22.30 2.77 21.80
N ARG A 142 21.58 1.65 21.63
CA ARG A 142 21.72 0.46 22.50
C ARG A 142 23.12 -0.14 22.42
N ILE A 143 23.63 -0.41 21.22
CA ILE A 143 24.98 -0.93 21.01
C ILE A 143 26.03 0.02 21.62
N ARG A 144 25.88 1.33 21.40
CA ARG A 144 26.79 2.32 22.00
C ARG A 144 26.73 2.30 23.53
N THR A 145 25.54 2.17 24.11
CA THR A 145 25.35 2.13 25.56
C THR A 145 25.93 0.85 26.16
N GLU A 146 25.68 -0.31 25.55
CA GLU A 146 26.29 -1.58 25.95
C GLU A 146 27.81 -1.56 25.87
N ARG A 147 28.36 -0.97 24.81
CA ARG A 147 29.81 -0.80 24.66
C ARG A 147 30.39 0.07 25.76
N LYS A 148 29.76 1.22 26.04
CA LYS A 148 30.15 2.10 27.15
C LYS A 148 30.08 1.39 28.50
N MET A 149 29.03 0.60 28.75
CA MET A 149 28.89 -0.16 30.00
C MET A 149 30.02 -1.19 30.15
N LYS A 150 30.34 -1.94 29.09
CA LYS A 150 31.47 -2.89 29.08
C LYS A 150 32.80 -2.20 29.35
N GLU A 151 33.06 -1.06 28.69
CA GLU A 151 34.28 -0.27 28.90
C GLU A 151 34.36 0.31 30.32
N SER A 152 33.25 0.80 30.88
CA SER A 152 33.21 1.36 32.24
C SER A 152 33.37 0.32 33.35
N GLY A 153 32.90 -0.92 33.13
CA GLY A 153 33.07 -2.03 34.09
C GLY A 153 34.47 -2.64 34.08
N GLN A 154 35.30 -2.30 33.07
CA GLN A 154 36.66 -2.78 32.93
C GLN A 154 37.71 -1.81 33.49
N VAL A 155 37.28 -0.63 33.98
CA VAL A 155 38.18 0.35 34.62
C VAL A 155 38.56 -0.15 36.00
N THR A 156 39.82 -0.57 36.14
CA THR A 156 40.43 -0.92 37.42
C THR A 156 40.53 0.35 38.27
N PRO A 157 39.99 0.38 39.51
CA PRO A 157 40.22 1.50 40.40
C PRO A 157 41.69 1.44 40.88
N TRP A 158 42.40 2.53 40.62
CA TRP A 158 43.72 2.92 41.13
C TRP A 158 43.88 2.64 42.62
#